data_AF-A0A813K0D6-F1
#
_entry.id   AF-A0A813K0D6-F1
#
_cell.length_a   1.000
_cell.length_b   1.000
_cell.length_c   1.000
_cell.angle_alpha   90.00
_cell.angle_beta   90.00
_cell.angle_gamma   90.00
#
_symmetry.space_group_name_H-M   'P 1'
#
loop_
_entity.id
_entity.type
_entity.pdbx_description
1 polymer ?
#
loop_
_entity_poly.entity_id
_entity_poly.type
_entity_poly.pdbx_seq_one_letter_code
_entity_poly.pdbx_strand_id
1 'polypeptide(L)'
;MTAAKAQAEAGMELFKSAEGGPRELDVAAAELYKTQMEQRIFVLEAEAALLTGKDNKKERATKGKEVSELKGEARYVDACKVAKGLEPKHGNFVKEQAPQPTSKVEDAPAAAVPEKKKEVAKKTKKEEGGLTAAETQELEKVKQDIIDRKTQLKAEGLSGGQQNKDPQVVEWVNRMAVLKQKQDPGGAEEKKDKDASKKKSSKAPLSKDEQKDLGQRELEVEQYKHKLKTEFGYSKKEMLADPDLQEMEAKLTELHKRAS
;
A
#
# COMPACT_ATOMS: atom_id res chain seq x y z
N MET A 1 50.12 22.08 -27.02
CA MET A 1 49.22 21.53 -25.99
C MET A 1 48.81 22.54 -24.90
N THR A 2 49.41 23.73 -24.85
CA THR A 2 49.11 24.77 -23.83
C THR A 2 47.81 25.55 -24.09
N ALA A 3 47.47 25.85 -25.36
CA ALA A 3 46.24 26.58 -25.69
C ALA A 3 44.95 25.80 -25.38
N ALA A 4 44.94 24.49 -25.64
CA ALA A 4 43.80 23.63 -25.30
C ALA A 4 43.59 23.49 -23.78
N LYS A 5 44.68 23.51 -23.00
CA LYS A 5 44.60 23.48 -21.54
C LYS A 5 44.06 24.80 -20.97
N ALA A 6 44.48 25.94 -21.53
CA ALA A 6 43.97 27.26 -21.17
C ALA A 6 42.48 27.44 -21.53
N GLN A 7 42.04 26.90 -22.67
CA GLN A 7 40.62 26.93 -23.06
C GLN A 7 39.77 25.98 -22.20
N ALA A 8 40.33 24.84 -21.76
CA ALA A 8 39.67 23.95 -20.81
C ALA A 8 39.56 24.58 -19.41
N GLU A 9 40.57 25.32 -18.96
CA GLU A 9 40.55 26.09 -17.70
C GLU A 9 39.53 27.23 -17.76
N ALA A 10 39.55 28.06 -18.81
CA ALA A 10 38.59 29.14 -19.00
C ALA A 10 37.15 28.62 -19.14
N GLY A 11 36.95 27.45 -19.76
CA GLY A 11 35.65 26.78 -19.84
C GLY A 11 35.15 26.26 -18.50
N MET A 12 36.03 25.74 -17.63
CA MET A 12 35.68 25.33 -16.27
C MET A 12 35.44 26.53 -15.35
N GLU A 13 36.16 27.63 -15.52
CA GLU A 13 35.95 28.86 -14.75
C GLU A 13 34.59 29.48 -15.08
N LEU A 14 34.20 29.51 -16.36
CA LEU A 14 32.88 29.97 -16.78
C LEU A 14 31.74 29.10 -16.20
N PHE A 15 31.96 27.79 -16.03
CA PHE A 15 31.00 26.90 -15.37
C PHE A 15 30.87 27.19 -13.86
N LYS A 16 31.99 27.49 -13.19
CA LYS A 16 32.01 27.87 -11.76
C LYS A 16 31.42 29.26 -11.50
N SER A 17 31.46 30.16 -12.48
CA SER A 17 30.85 31.50 -12.39
C SER A 17 29.40 31.55 -12.90
N ALA A 18 28.92 30.52 -13.60
CA ALA A 18 27.54 30.38 -14.06
C ALA A 18 26.65 29.60 -13.05
N GLU A 19 27.25 28.79 -12.17
CA GLU A 19 26.63 28.49 -10.88
C GLU A 19 26.59 29.79 -10.07
N GLY A 20 25.40 30.19 -9.62
CA GLY A 20 25.25 31.36 -8.78
C GLY A 20 26.27 31.31 -7.65
N GLY A 21 26.94 32.44 -7.37
CA GLY A 21 27.93 32.54 -6.29
C GLY A 21 27.42 31.93 -4.99
N PRO A 22 28.31 31.57 -4.03
CA PRO A 22 28.00 30.69 -2.91
C PRO A 22 26.86 31.26 -2.09
N ARG A 23 25.64 30.84 -2.41
CA ARG A 23 24.48 31.01 -1.56
C ARG A 23 24.77 30.17 -0.34
N GLU A 24 24.97 30.80 0.81
CA GLU A 24 25.14 30.06 2.04
C GLU A 24 23.91 29.16 2.20
N LEU A 25 24.08 27.84 2.16
CA LEU A 25 22.96 26.92 2.32
C LEU A 25 22.81 26.54 3.80
N ASP A 26 21.57 26.44 4.27
CA ASP A 26 21.26 25.91 5.59
C ASP A 26 21.28 24.38 5.56
N VAL A 27 22.48 23.82 5.47
CA VAL A 27 22.68 22.36 5.43
C VAL A 27 22.13 21.70 6.70
N ALA A 28 22.30 22.33 7.87
CA ALA A 28 21.81 21.79 9.14
C ALA A 28 20.27 21.71 9.19
N ALA A 29 19.57 22.76 8.76
CA ALA A 29 18.11 22.74 8.68
C ALA A 29 17.60 21.75 7.61
N ALA A 30 18.30 21.65 6.48
CA ALA A 30 17.98 20.70 5.42
C ALA A 30 18.13 19.24 5.89
N GLU A 31 19.21 18.90 6.60
CA GLU A 31 19.45 17.56 7.14
C GLU A 31 18.42 17.15 8.20
N LEU A 32 18.06 18.07 9.10
CA LEU A 32 17.01 17.82 10.11
C LEU A 32 15.66 17.56 9.45
N TYR A 33 15.28 18.40 8.49
CA TYR A 33 14.01 18.24 7.77
C TYR A 33 14.01 16.95 6.93
N LYS A 34 15.11 16.66 6.22
CA LYS A 34 15.29 15.40 5.50
C LYS A 34 15.10 14.20 6.42
N THR A 35 15.78 14.19 7.58
CA THR A 35 15.70 13.09 8.55
C THR A 35 14.29 12.91 9.08
N GLN A 36 13.59 14.00 9.41
CA GLN A 36 12.19 13.96 9.87
C GLN A 36 11.26 13.37 8.80
N MET A 37 11.44 13.78 7.54
CA MET A 37 10.63 13.30 6.43
C MET A 37 10.95 11.84 6.07
N GLU A 38 12.22 11.44 6.11
CA GLU A 38 12.64 10.05 5.93
C GLU A 38 12.09 9.15 7.03
N GLN A 39 12.07 9.60 8.29
CA GLN A 39 11.41 8.89 9.38
C GLN A 39 9.91 8.72 9.14
N ARG A 40 9.21 9.78 8.71
CA ARG A 40 7.78 9.72 8.40
C ARG A 40 7.47 8.79 7.22
N ILE A 41 8.28 8.86 6.16
CA ILE A 41 8.21 7.96 5.00
C ILE A 41 8.44 6.52 5.45
N PHE A 42 9.47 6.27 6.27
CA PHE A 42 9.79 4.94 6.78
C PHE A 42 8.66 4.35 7.60
N VAL A 43 8.03 5.14 8.48
CA VAL A 43 6.85 4.71 9.24
C VAL A 43 5.69 4.36 8.30
N LEU A 44 5.37 5.23 7.33
CA LEU A 44 4.28 4.98 6.38
C LEU A 44 4.54 3.76 5.49
N GLU A 45 5.78 3.55 5.05
CA GLU A 45 6.19 2.37 4.28
C GLU A 45 6.13 1.08 5.13
N ALA A 46 6.56 1.14 6.40
CA ALA A 46 6.45 0.03 7.33
C ALA A 46 4.98 -0.32 7.63
N GLU A 47 4.15 0.68 7.87
CA GLU A 47 2.71 0.48 8.04
C GLU A 47 2.04 -0.07 6.78
N ALA A 48 2.41 0.42 5.59
CA ALA A 48 1.91 -0.10 4.33
C ALA A 48 2.36 -1.55 4.08
N ALA A 49 3.55 -1.93 4.54
CA ALA A 49 4.06 -3.30 4.49
C ALA A 49 3.30 -4.23 5.46
N LEU A 50 2.91 -3.73 6.63
CA LEU A 50 2.07 -4.45 7.60
C LEU A 50 0.63 -4.65 7.10
N LEU A 51 0.11 -3.72 6.30
CA LEU A 51 -1.20 -3.80 5.65
C LEU A 51 -1.22 -4.85 4.52
N THR A 52 -1.22 -6.12 4.90
CA THR A 52 -1.32 -7.29 4.01
C THR A 52 -2.78 -7.69 3.76
N GLY A 53 -3.03 -8.56 2.77
CA GLY A 53 -4.38 -9.02 2.42
C GLY A 53 -5.08 -8.17 1.35
N LYS A 54 -6.17 -8.72 0.79
CA LYS A 54 -6.91 -8.15 -0.36
C LYS A 54 -7.76 -6.93 0.06
N ASP A 55 -8.31 -6.97 1.27
CA ASP A 55 -9.16 -5.90 1.84
C ASP A 55 -8.38 -4.60 2.10
N ASN A 56 -7.11 -4.72 2.50
CA ASN A 56 -6.23 -3.58 2.79
C ASN A 56 -5.58 -2.98 1.53
N LYS A 57 -5.99 -3.42 0.32
CA LYS A 57 -5.45 -2.90 -0.95
C LYS A 57 -5.67 -1.40 -1.10
N LYS A 58 -6.83 -0.89 -0.67
CA LYS A 58 -7.12 0.56 -0.72
C LYS A 58 -6.25 1.34 0.27
N GLU A 59 -6.13 0.88 1.51
CA GLU A 59 -5.33 1.56 2.55
C GLU A 59 -3.83 1.57 2.21
N ARG A 60 -3.27 0.46 1.72
CA ARG A 60 -1.89 0.41 1.22
C ARG A 60 -1.69 1.34 0.02
N ALA A 61 -2.67 1.43 -0.88
CA ALA A 61 -2.59 2.38 -1.99
C ALA A 61 -2.64 3.84 -1.50
N THR A 62 -3.45 4.15 -0.48
CA THR A 62 -3.48 5.48 0.16
C THR A 62 -2.14 5.81 0.79
N LYS A 63 -1.56 4.92 1.61
CA LYS A 63 -0.23 5.14 2.21
C LYS A 63 0.87 5.26 1.16
N GLY A 64 0.80 4.48 0.07
CA GLY A 64 1.72 4.63 -1.07
C GLY A 64 1.61 5.99 -1.78
N LYS A 65 0.40 6.56 -1.86
CA LYS A 65 0.19 7.93 -2.36
C LYS A 65 0.76 8.96 -1.41
N GLU A 66 0.52 8.85 -0.11
CA GLU A 66 1.08 9.75 0.90
C GLU A 66 2.62 9.72 0.90
N VAL A 67 3.23 8.53 0.80
CA VAL A 67 4.69 8.40 0.63
C VAL A 67 5.18 9.10 -0.63
N SER A 68 4.45 8.96 -1.75
CA SER A 68 4.81 9.60 -3.01
C SER A 68 4.69 11.12 -2.93
N GLU A 69 3.68 11.64 -2.23
CA GLU A 69 3.48 13.07 -1.98
C GLU A 69 4.59 13.65 -1.10
N LEU A 70 4.93 12.98 0.00
CA LEU A 70 6.04 13.39 0.88
C LEU A 70 7.39 13.37 0.15
N LYS A 71 7.62 12.40 -0.74
CA LYS A 71 8.83 12.35 -1.59
C LYS A 71 8.83 13.42 -2.69
N GLY A 72 7.66 13.85 -3.13
CA GLY A 72 7.48 14.88 -4.16
C GLY A 72 7.44 16.31 -3.62
N GLU A 73 7.34 16.49 -2.30
CA GLU A 73 7.26 17.80 -1.67
C GLU A 73 8.49 18.65 -2.02
N ALA A 74 8.26 19.85 -2.57
CA ALA A 74 9.32 20.74 -3.05
C ALA A 74 10.40 21.00 -1.99
N ARG A 75 9.98 21.10 -0.73
CA ARG A 75 10.87 21.29 0.42
C ARG A 75 11.70 20.03 0.71
N TYR A 76 11.14 18.83 0.58
CA TYR A 76 11.90 17.57 0.75
C TYR A 76 12.88 17.33 -0.40
N VAL A 77 12.46 17.63 -1.63
CA VAL A 77 13.32 17.58 -2.82
C VAL A 77 14.51 18.53 -2.65
N ASP A 78 14.27 19.76 -2.19
CA ASP A 78 15.32 20.72 -1.92
C ASP A 78 16.21 20.31 -0.74
N ALA A 79 15.65 19.78 0.34
CA ALA A 79 16.42 19.26 1.47
C ALA A 79 17.38 18.14 1.03
N CYS A 80 16.92 17.24 0.14
CA CYS A 80 17.74 16.19 -0.44
C CYS A 80 18.83 16.72 -1.37
N LYS A 81 18.61 17.86 -2.05
CA LYS A 81 19.62 18.51 -2.89
C LYS A 81 20.65 19.24 -2.03
N VAL A 82 20.20 20.04 -1.07
CA VAL A 82 21.07 20.77 -0.14
C VAL A 82 21.93 19.82 0.69
N ALA A 83 21.37 18.71 1.19
CA ALA A 83 22.15 17.67 1.89
C ALA A 83 23.20 16.98 0.99
N LYS A 84 23.07 17.07 -0.34
CA LYS A 84 24.05 16.57 -1.31
C LYS A 84 25.01 17.66 -1.80
N GLY A 85 24.95 18.86 -1.22
CA GLY A 85 25.73 20.03 -1.66
C GLY A 85 25.30 20.58 -3.02
N LEU A 86 24.08 20.27 -3.48
CA LEU A 86 23.49 20.79 -4.71
C LEU A 86 22.56 21.96 -4.39
N GLU A 87 22.43 22.90 -5.32
CA GLU A 87 21.50 24.02 -5.15
C GLU A 87 20.03 23.56 -5.06
N PRO A 88 19.24 24.14 -4.12
CA PRO A 88 17.83 23.86 -3.99
C PRO A 88 17.08 24.31 -5.24
N LYS A 89 16.22 23.44 -5.80
CA LYS A 89 15.45 23.71 -7.02
C LYS A 89 14.36 24.75 -6.78
N HIS A 90 13.76 24.75 -5.60
CA HIS A 90 12.63 25.60 -5.24
C HIS A 90 13.04 26.72 -4.26
N GLY A 91 14.34 26.92 -4.05
CA GLY A 91 14.86 28.00 -3.20
C GLY A 91 14.70 27.76 -1.69
N ASN A 92 14.34 26.56 -1.24
CA ASN A 92 14.31 26.26 0.19
C ASN A 92 15.73 26.10 0.75
N PHE A 93 15.94 26.46 2.03
CA PHE A 93 17.22 26.30 2.74
C PHE A 93 18.38 27.15 2.21
N VAL A 94 18.11 28.30 1.58
CA VAL A 94 19.13 29.33 1.29
C VAL A 94 19.21 30.30 2.47
N LYS A 95 20.38 30.40 3.12
CA LYS A 95 20.74 31.45 4.08
C LYS A 95 21.13 32.72 3.31
N GLU A 96 20.14 33.38 2.73
CA GLU A 96 20.23 34.81 2.45
C GLU A 96 19.05 35.49 3.15
N GLN A 97 19.38 36.58 3.83
CA GLN A 97 18.52 37.52 4.55
C GLN A 97 17.11 37.60 3.91
N ALA A 98 16.07 37.19 4.66
CA ALA A 98 14.69 37.49 4.26
C ALA A 98 14.50 39.02 4.14
N PRO A 99 13.59 39.57 3.30
CA PRO A 99 12.60 38.88 2.45
C PRO A 99 12.53 39.41 0.99
N GLN A 100 11.99 38.60 0.06
CA GLN A 100 11.21 39.13 -1.07
C GLN A 100 9.85 38.39 -1.08
N PRO A 101 8.75 39.10 -0.77
CA PRO A 101 7.41 38.56 -0.79
C PRO A 101 6.82 38.66 -2.21
N THR A 102 6.27 37.57 -2.72
CA THR A 102 5.20 37.65 -3.73
C THR A 102 3.91 37.12 -3.13
N SER A 103 3.22 38.04 -2.47
CA SER A 103 1.77 38.23 -2.54
C SER A 103 0.87 37.01 -2.28
N LYS A 104 0.47 36.83 -1.01
CA LYS A 104 -0.91 37.14 -0.60
C LYS A 104 -1.00 37.37 0.93
N VAL A 105 -1.14 38.64 1.30
CA VAL A 105 -1.66 39.14 2.59
C VAL A 105 -3.17 38.84 2.59
N GLU A 106 -3.78 38.30 3.63
CA GLU A 106 -4.37 38.94 4.82
C GLU A 106 -4.99 37.79 5.63
N ASP A 107 -5.06 37.75 6.95
CA ASP A 107 -4.67 38.65 8.02
C ASP A 107 -4.79 37.79 9.30
N ALA A 108 -3.79 37.85 10.17
CA ALA A 108 -3.91 37.43 11.55
C ALA A 108 -4.24 38.69 12.37
N PRO A 109 -4.97 38.60 13.50
CA PRO A 109 -4.20 38.42 14.75
C PRO A 109 -4.97 37.60 15.82
N ALA A 110 -4.31 36.64 16.46
CA ALA A 110 -3.56 36.77 17.72
C ALA A 110 -4.43 36.83 19.00
N ALA A 111 -4.22 35.85 19.88
CA ALA A 111 -3.82 36.02 21.30
C ALA A 111 -4.52 35.07 22.28
N ALA A 112 -3.71 34.62 23.25
CA ALA A 112 -4.06 34.21 24.61
C ALA A 112 -4.68 32.82 24.85
N VAL A 113 -3.86 31.93 25.43
CA VAL A 113 -4.29 30.94 26.42
C VAL A 113 -4.72 31.66 27.71
N PRO A 114 -5.81 31.24 28.41
CA PRO A 114 -5.66 30.26 29.49
C PRO A 114 -6.88 29.33 29.77
N GLU A 115 -6.64 28.31 30.59
CA GLU A 115 -7.57 27.29 31.10
C GLU A 115 -8.79 27.81 31.91
N LYS A 116 -9.95 27.12 31.84
CA LYS A 116 -10.65 26.38 32.95
C LYS A 116 -12.16 26.18 32.73
N LYS A 117 -12.57 24.90 32.85
CA LYS A 117 -13.86 24.30 33.28
C LYS A 117 -15.08 25.23 33.57
N LYS A 118 -16.22 24.95 32.93
CA LYS A 118 -17.44 24.35 33.55
C LYS A 118 -18.61 24.22 32.56
N GLU A 119 -18.99 22.97 32.31
CA GLU A 119 -20.35 22.40 32.24
C GLU A 119 -21.57 23.36 32.18
N VAL A 120 -22.37 23.29 31.10
CA VAL A 120 -23.86 23.22 31.14
C VAL A 120 -24.37 22.51 29.87
N ALA A 121 -25.25 21.53 30.10
CA ALA A 121 -25.93 20.68 29.15
C ALA A 121 -27.00 21.36 28.27
N LYS A 122 -27.17 20.88 27.04
CA LYS A 122 -28.41 20.21 26.55
C LYS A 122 -28.33 19.87 25.05
N LYS A 123 -28.55 18.57 24.77
CA LYS A 123 -29.53 17.99 23.81
C LYS A 123 -29.59 18.68 22.42
N THR A 124 -29.47 18.02 21.27
CA THR A 124 -30.06 16.72 20.89
C THR A 124 -29.57 16.41 19.47
N LYS A 125 -29.11 15.18 19.20
CA LYS A 125 -29.58 14.44 18.02
C LYS A 125 -29.36 12.94 18.23
N LYS A 126 -30.48 12.29 18.46
CA LYS A 126 -30.67 10.85 18.33
C LYS A 126 -30.46 10.55 16.84
N GLU A 127 -29.42 9.81 16.50
CA GLU A 127 -29.38 9.09 15.22
C GLU A 127 -29.72 7.63 15.54
N GLU A 128 -31.00 7.32 15.40
CA GLU A 128 -31.44 5.95 15.12
C GLU A 128 -30.93 5.60 13.73
N GLY A 129 -30.08 4.57 13.64
CA GLY A 129 -29.68 4.00 12.35
C GLY A 129 -28.31 3.34 12.28
N GLY A 130 -27.54 3.23 13.37
CA GLY A 130 -26.24 2.55 13.36
C GLY A 130 -25.86 2.06 14.75
N LEU A 131 -25.29 0.86 14.80
CA LEU A 131 -24.79 0.11 15.97
C LEU A 131 -24.49 0.95 17.23
N THR A 132 -24.86 0.43 18.40
CA THR A 132 -24.48 1.03 19.67
C THR A 132 -22.94 1.08 19.82
N ALA A 133 -22.41 2.05 20.56
CA ALA A 133 -20.95 2.17 20.79
C ALA A 133 -20.31 0.84 21.27
N ALA A 134 -21.08 0.03 22.00
CA ALA A 134 -20.69 -1.31 22.45
C ALA A 134 -20.51 -2.32 21.30
N GLU A 135 -21.39 -2.32 20.30
CA GLU A 135 -21.28 -3.23 19.14
C GLU A 135 -20.14 -2.82 18.19
N THR A 136 -19.81 -1.52 18.14
CA THR A 136 -18.62 -1.04 17.39
C THR A 136 -17.33 -1.46 18.10
N GLN A 137 -17.30 -1.36 19.42
CA GLN A 137 -16.19 -1.89 20.24
C GLN A 137 -16.06 -3.42 20.13
N GLU A 138 -17.18 -4.14 20.06
CA GLU A 138 -17.16 -5.58 19.81
C GLU A 138 -16.58 -5.91 18.44
N LEU A 139 -16.90 -5.13 17.42
CA LEU A 139 -16.36 -5.30 16.06
C LEU A 139 -14.86 -4.97 15.98
N GLU A 140 -14.38 -3.94 16.69
CA GLU A 140 -12.95 -3.66 16.82
C GLU A 140 -12.21 -4.73 17.61
N LYS A 141 -12.81 -5.21 18.71
CA LYS A 141 -12.26 -6.30 19.52
C LYS A 141 -12.15 -7.60 18.73
N VAL A 142 -13.20 -7.99 18.00
CA VAL A 142 -13.19 -9.18 17.14
C VAL A 142 -12.12 -9.07 16.03
N LYS A 143 -11.87 -7.87 15.49
CA LYS A 143 -10.75 -7.66 14.54
C LYS A 143 -9.40 -7.86 15.22
N GLN A 144 -9.21 -7.30 16.41
CA GLN A 144 -7.97 -7.45 17.16
C GLN A 144 -7.72 -8.91 17.55
N ASP A 145 -8.75 -9.61 18.03
CA ASP A 145 -8.70 -11.03 18.38
C ASP A 145 -8.27 -11.88 17.17
N ILE A 146 -8.82 -11.61 15.97
CA ILE A 146 -8.39 -12.29 14.72
C ILE A 146 -6.91 -12.05 14.41
N ILE A 147 -6.40 -10.83 14.61
CA ILE A 147 -4.99 -10.50 14.36
C ILE A 147 -4.09 -11.22 15.38
N ASP A 148 -4.46 -11.19 16.65
CA ASP A 148 -3.69 -11.80 17.74
C ASP A 148 -3.62 -13.31 17.56
N ARG A 149 -4.75 -13.96 17.23
CA ARG A 149 -4.77 -15.41 16.96
C ARG A 149 -4.00 -15.79 15.71
N LYS A 150 -4.09 -15.01 14.62
CA LYS A 150 -3.24 -15.27 13.43
C LYS A 150 -1.75 -15.07 13.73
N THR A 151 -1.41 -14.14 14.64
CA THR A 151 -0.04 -13.94 15.11
C THR A 151 0.44 -15.10 15.97
N GLN A 152 -0.39 -15.62 16.87
CA GLN A 152 -0.11 -16.84 17.64
C GLN A 152 0.08 -18.06 16.74
N LEU A 153 -0.84 -18.27 15.78
CA LEU A 153 -0.74 -19.38 14.83
C LEU A 153 0.49 -19.26 13.92
N LYS A 154 0.97 -18.03 13.63
CA LYS A 154 2.25 -17.79 12.95
C LYS A 154 3.44 -18.19 13.84
N ALA A 155 3.39 -17.86 15.13
CA ALA A 155 4.42 -18.25 16.10
C ALA A 155 4.46 -19.78 16.32
N GLU A 156 3.31 -20.45 16.21
CA GLU A 156 3.18 -21.92 16.18
C GLU A 156 3.62 -22.54 14.84
N GLY A 157 4.05 -21.73 13.87
CA GLY A 157 4.58 -22.19 12.59
C GLY A 157 3.53 -22.57 11.55
N LEU A 158 2.23 -22.30 11.79
CA LEU A 158 1.20 -22.54 10.79
C LEU A 158 1.33 -21.53 9.65
N SER A 159 1.27 -22.02 8.41
CA SER A 159 1.26 -21.16 7.22
C SER A 159 -0.01 -20.30 7.16
N GLY A 160 0.02 -19.16 6.48
CA GLY A 160 -1.14 -18.27 6.37
C GLY A 160 -2.41 -18.95 5.84
N GLY A 161 -2.27 -19.96 4.97
CA GLY A 161 -3.40 -20.79 4.50
C GLY A 161 -3.97 -21.71 5.58
N GLN A 162 -3.16 -22.15 6.54
CA GLN A 162 -3.61 -22.93 7.71
C GLN A 162 -4.18 -22.02 8.80
N GLN A 163 -3.62 -20.83 9.01
CA GLN A 163 -4.15 -19.82 9.94
C GLN A 163 -5.59 -19.43 9.60
N ASN A 164 -5.90 -19.29 8.31
CA ASN A 164 -7.26 -18.98 7.85
C ASN A 164 -8.25 -20.16 7.98
N LYS A 165 -7.77 -21.37 8.26
CA LYS A 165 -8.60 -22.56 8.51
C LYS A 165 -8.75 -22.87 9.99
N ASP A 166 -8.08 -22.12 10.87
CA ASP A 166 -8.25 -22.27 12.31
C ASP A 166 -9.72 -22.01 12.68
N PRO A 167 -10.36 -22.93 13.42
CA PRO A 167 -11.81 -22.86 13.68
C PRO A 167 -12.19 -21.58 14.40
N GLN A 168 -11.32 -21.06 15.27
CA GLN A 168 -11.54 -19.85 16.04
C GLN A 168 -11.41 -18.59 15.16
N VAL A 169 -10.43 -18.55 14.25
CA VAL A 169 -10.33 -17.48 13.23
C VAL A 169 -11.56 -17.47 12.33
N VAL A 170 -12.06 -18.63 11.89
CA VAL A 170 -13.26 -18.72 11.04
C VAL A 170 -14.51 -18.27 11.79
N GLU A 171 -14.67 -18.67 13.06
CA GLU A 171 -15.78 -18.26 13.90
C GLU A 171 -15.81 -16.74 14.11
N TRP A 172 -14.68 -16.12 14.41
CA TRP A 172 -14.59 -14.67 14.57
C TRP A 172 -14.79 -13.90 13.28
N VAL A 173 -14.31 -14.41 12.14
CA VAL A 173 -14.61 -13.81 10.82
C VAL A 173 -16.11 -13.87 10.52
N ASN A 174 -16.78 -14.98 10.85
CA ASN A 174 -18.24 -15.10 10.73
C ASN A 174 -18.98 -14.13 11.67
N ARG A 175 -18.56 -14.01 12.93
CA ARG A 175 -19.11 -13.04 13.88
C ARG A 175 -18.92 -11.60 13.39
N MET A 176 -17.75 -11.29 12.83
CA MET A 176 -17.47 -9.98 12.20
C MET A 176 -18.39 -9.73 11.00
N ALA A 177 -18.64 -10.74 10.16
CA ALA A 177 -19.54 -10.62 9.01
C ALA A 177 -20.99 -10.38 9.44
N VAL A 178 -21.47 -11.08 10.47
CA VAL A 178 -22.80 -10.87 11.05
C VAL A 178 -22.95 -9.48 11.68
N LEU A 179 -21.94 -9.01 12.42
CA LEU A 179 -21.93 -7.65 12.99
C LEU A 179 -21.91 -6.57 11.90
N LYS A 180 -21.17 -6.79 10.81
CA LYS A 180 -21.17 -5.89 9.63
C LYS A 180 -22.50 -5.90 8.88
N GLN A 181 -23.14 -7.05 8.72
CA GLN A 181 -24.47 -7.13 8.09
C GLN A 181 -25.56 -6.47 8.95
N LYS A 182 -25.40 -6.51 10.27
CA LYS A 182 -26.27 -5.81 11.21
C LYS A 182 -26.04 -4.29 11.22
N GLN A 183 -24.85 -3.83 10.78
CA GLN A 183 -24.53 -2.42 10.56
C GLN A 183 -25.16 -1.86 9.28
N ASP A 184 -25.46 -2.71 8.30
CA ASP A 184 -25.92 -2.32 6.97
C ASP A 184 -27.08 -3.23 6.50
N PRO A 185 -28.31 -3.03 7.01
CA PRO A 185 -29.47 -3.85 6.64
C PRO A 185 -30.02 -3.54 5.23
N GLY A 186 -29.29 -2.84 4.37
CA GLY A 186 -29.74 -2.39 3.05
C GLY A 186 -29.45 -3.33 1.87
N GLY A 187 -28.87 -4.51 2.10
CA GLY A 187 -28.31 -5.33 1.00
C GLY A 187 -28.66 -6.81 0.97
N ALA A 188 -29.63 -7.29 1.75
CA ALA A 188 -29.97 -8.71 1.77
C ALA A 188 -31.48 -8.93 1.77
N GLU A 189 -32.09 -8.87 0.57
CA GLU A 189 -33.28 -9.69 0.30
C GLU A 189 -32.86 -11.03 -0.30
N GLU A 190 -33.45 -12.05 0.30
CA GLU A 190 -33.48 -13.47 0.01
C GLU A 190 -33.31 -13.88 -1.46
N LYS A 191 -32.58 -14.98 -1.69
CA LYS A 191 -33.13 -16.17 -2.39
C LYS A 191 -32.55 -17.46 -1.83
N LYS A 192 -33.24 -18.03 -0.86
CA LYS A 192 -33.43 -19.48 -0.76
C LYS A 192 -34.61 -19.81 -1.67
N ASP A 193 -34.43 -20.66 -2.68
CA ASP A 193 -35.21 -21.89 -2.82
C ASP A 193 -34.75 -22.76 -4.01
N LYS A 194 -34.83 -24.07 -3.74
CA LYS A 194 -34.91 -25.27 -4.59
C LYS A 194 -34.78 -25.12 -6.11
N ASP A 195 -34.02 -26.03 -6.75
CA ASP A 195 -34.59 -27.27 -7.32
C ASP A 195 -33.51 -28.20 -7.90
N ALA A 196 -33.73 -29.49 -7.75
CA ALA A 196 -32.88 -30.55 -8.29
C ALA A 196 -33.39 -30.98 -9.68
N SER A 197 -32.47 -31.20 -10.63
CA SER A 197 -32.46 -32.29 -11.64
C SER A 197 -32.19 -31.86 -13.08
N LYS A 198 -31.07 -32.40 -13.60
CA LYS A 198 -30.90 -33.00 -14.95
C LYS A 198 -30.73 -32.07 -16.18
N LYS A 199 -29.52 -32.22 -16.77
CA LYS A 199 -29.17 -32.35 -18.21
C LYS A 199 -28.54 -31.13 -18.92
N LYS A 200 -27.21 -31.26 -19.13
CA LYS A 200 -26.37 -30.76 -20.24
C LYS A 200 -26.73 -29.40 -20.86
N SER A 201 -25.98 -28.37 -20.46
CA SER A 201 -25.39 -27.40 -21.40
C SER A 201 -24.25 -26.63 -20.73
N SER A 202 -23.12 -26.63 -21.41
CA SER A 202 -21.82 -26.06 -21.08
C SER A 202 -21.81 -24.52 -21.03
N LYS A 203 -22.17 -23.93 -19.88
CA LYS A 203 -21.77 -22.55 -19.47
C LYS A 203 -22.27 -22.17 -18.08
N ALA A 204 -22.05 -23.03 -17.08
CA ALA A 204 -22.19 -22.62 -15.69
C ALA A 204 -20.84 -22.03 -15.23
N PRO A 205 -20.81 -20.87 -14.53
CA PRO A 205 -19.59 -20.37 -13.92
C PRO A 205 -19.01 -21.46 -13.00
N LEU A 206 -17.70 -21.66 -13.07
CA LEU A 206 -17.00 -22.73 -12.34
C LEU A 206 -17.45 -22.77 -10.88
N SER A 207 -17.73 -23.97 -10.39
CA SER A 207 -17.99 -24.19 -8.97
C SER A 207 -16.79 -23.72 -8.14
N LYS A 208 -17.01 -23.35 -6.87
CA LYS A 208 -15.94 -22.95 -5.94
C LYS A 208 -14.80 -23.99 -5.85
N ASP A 209 -15.10 -25.27 -6.08
CA ASP A 209 -14.11 -26.34 -6.16
C ASP A 209 -13.31 -26.30 -7.48
N GLU A 210 -13.96 -26.11 -8.63
CA GLU A 210 -13.27 -26.00 -9.93
C GLU A 210 -12.41 -24.72 -10.02
N GLN A 211 -12.80 -23.64 -9.32
CA GLN A 211 -11.99 -22.42 -9.23
C GLN A 211 -10.74 -22.59 -8.36
N LYS A 212 -10.77 -23.49 -7.36
CA LYS A 212 -9.58 -23.88 -6.59
C LYS A 212 -8.67 -24.81 -7.40
N ASP A 213 -9.25 -25.74 -8.14
CA ASP A 213 -8.52 -26.67 -9.01
C ASP A 213 -7.75 -25.89 -10.10
N LEU A 214 -8.37 -24.85 -10.68
CA LEU A 214 -7.69 -23.92 -11.59
C LEU A 214 -6.44 -23.28 -10.98
N GLY A 215 -6.56 -22.66 -9.80
CA GLY A 215 -5.42 -22.03 -9.13
C GLY A 215 -4.34 -23.04 -8.74
N GLN A 216 -4.72 -24.28 -8.42
CA GLN A 216 -3.79 -25.36 -8.12
C GLN A 216 -3.06 -25.86 -9.37
N ARG A 217 -3.77 -25.97 -10.51
CA ARG A 217 -3.20 -26.33 -11.80
C ARG A 217 -2.28 -25.27 -12.37
N GLU A 218 -2.57 -23.99 -12.15
CA GLU A 218 -1.67 -22.89 -12.51
C GLU A 218 -0.35 -22.97 -11.74
N LEU A 219 -0.45 -23.21 -10.43
CA LEU A 219 0.72 -23.39 -9.55
C LEU A 219 1.56 -24.60 -9.97
N GLU A 220 0.91 -25.72 -10.33
CA GLU A 220 1.58 -26.94 -10.80
C GLU A 220 2.36 -26.70 -12.09
N VAL A 221 1.79 -25.95 -13.05
CA VAL A 221 2.47 -25.56 -14.30
C VAL A 221 3.67 -24.66 -14.04
N GLU A 222 3.56 -23.67 -13.14
CA GLU A 222 4.69 -22.80 -12.80
C GLU A 222 5.82 -23.56 -12.11
N GLN A 223 5.49 -24.47 -11.19
CA GLN A 223 6.46 -25.33 -10.53
C GLN A 223 7.14 -26.27 -11.53
N TYR A 224 6.39 -26.84 -12.47
CA TYR A 224 6.95 -27.70 -13.51
C TYR A 224 7.90 -26.92 -14.44
N LYS A 225 7.53 -25.71 -14.86
CA LYS A 225 8.43 -24.80 -15.62
C LYS A 225 9.71 -24.48 -14.84
N HIS A 226 9.59 -24.19 -13.54
CA HIS A 226 10.74 -23.94 -12.70
C HIS A 226 11.64 -25.18 -12.63
N LYS A 227 11.05 -26.36 -12.43
CA LYS A 227 11.75 -27.65 -12.38
C LYS A 227 12.49 -27.94 -13.68
N LEU A 228 11.84 -27.78 -14.83
CA LEU A 228 12.47 -27.93 -16.14
C LEU A 228 13.67 -26.99 -16.30
N LYS A 229 13.58 -25.75 -15.82
CA LYS A 229 14.66 -24.78 -15.89
C LYS A 229 15.80 -25.04 -14.91
N THR A 230 15.51 -25.45 -13.67
CA THR A 230 16.51 -25.55 -12.59
C THR A 230 17.08 -26.94 -12.41
N GLU A 231 16.26 -27.98 -12.49
CA GLU A 231 16.70 -29.37 -12.30
C GLU A 231 17.15 -30.00 -13.61
N PHE A 232 16.41 -29.77 -14.70
CA PHE A 232 16.72 -30.34 -16.01
C PHE A 232 17.57 -29.41 -16.89
N GLY A 233 17.74 -28.14 -16.48
CA GLY A 233 18.57 -27.17 -17.21
C GLY A 233 18.03 -26.80 -18.58
N TYR A 234 16.74 -27.04 -18.85
CA TYR A 234 16.14 -26.86 -20.17
C TYR A 234 16.20 -25.39 -20.59
N SER A 235 16.64 -25.18 -21.82
CA SER A 235 16.52 -23.89 -22.49
C SER A 235 15.05 -23.56 -22.79
N LYS A 236 14.77 -22.30 -23.11
CA LYS A 236 13.40 -21.88 -23.45
C LYS A 236 12.80 -22.68 -24.62
N LYS A 237 13.62 -23.13 -25.58
CA LYS A 237 13.16 -23.95 -26.71
C LYS A 237 12.80 -25.38 -26.26
N GLU A 238 13.60 -25.95 -25.36
CA GLU A 238 13.39 -27.30 -24.84
C GLU A 238 12.18 -27.36 -23.91
N MET A 239 11.97 -26.34 -23.06
CA MET A 239 10.75 -26.23 -22.25
C MET A 239 9.49 -26.13 -23.12
N LEU A 240 9.53 -25.38 -24.23
CA LEU A 240 8.38 -25.24 -25.14
C LEU A 240 8.12 -26.51 -25.97
N ALA A 241 9.14 -27.35 -26.15
CA ALA A 241 9.03 -28.64 -26.84
C ALA A 241 8.71 -29.80 -25.89
N ASP A 242 8.57 -29.51 -24.58
CA ASP A 242 8.27 -30.52 -23.58
C ASP A 242 6.78 -30.93 -23.67
N PRO A 243 6.49 -32.20 -23.99
CA PRO A 243 5.12 -32.65 -24.24
C PRO A 243 4.24 -32.58 -22.97
N ASP A 244 4.82 -32.82 -21.79
CA ASP A 244 4.11 -32.75 -20.52
C ASP A 244 3.72 -31.30 -20.18
N LEU A 245 4.62 -30.34 -20.42
CA LEU A 245 4.31 -28.92 -20.22
C LEU A 245 3.19 -28.47 -21.17
N GLN A 246 3.24 -28.88 -22.43
CA GLN A 246 2.19 -28.57 -23.41
C GLN A 246 0.84 -29.14 -23.00
N GLU A 247 0.80 -30.37 -22.48
CA GLU A 247 -0.44 -30.98 -21.97
C GLU A 247 -1.01 -30.24 -20.76
N MET A 248 -0.16 -29.84 -19.81
CA MET A 248 -0.63 -29.12 -18.62
C MET A 248 -1.16 -27.73 -18.97
N GLU A 249 -0.50 -27.01 -19.89
CA GLU A 249 -0.96 -25.71 -20.41
C GLU A 249 -2.25 -25.84 -21.23
N ALA A 250 -2.41 -26.91 -22.00
CA ALA A 250 -3.63 -27.21 -22.75
C ALA A 250 -4.82 -27.47 -21.81
N LYS A 251 -4.61 -28.27 -20.75
CA LYS A 251 -5.62 -28.53 -19.70
C LYS A 251 -6.03 -27.24 -18.98
N LEU A 252 -5.07 -26.36 -18.65
CA LEU A 252 -5.37 -25.05 -18.07
C LEU A 252 -6.18 -24.17 -19.03
N THR A 253 -5.81 -24.16 -20.31
CA THR A 253 -6.53 -23.38 -21.33
C THR A 253 -7.96 -23.86 -21.49
N GLU A 254 -8.20 -25.18 -21.46
CA GLU A 254 -9.55 -25.75 -21.53
C GLU A 254 -10.39 -25.38 -20.29
N LEU A 255 -9.80 -25.43 -19.10
CA LEU A 255 -10.47 -25.00 -17.86
C LEU A 255 -10.76 -23.50 -17.86
N HIS A 256 -9.85 -22.65 -18.35
CA HIS A 256 -10.10 -21.22 -18.56
C HIS A 256 -11.19 -20.95 -19.59
N LYS A 257 -11.25 -21.73 -20.67
CA LYS A 257 -12.31 -21.62 -21.68
C LYS A 257 -13.67 -22.05 -21.16
N ARG A 258 -13.70 -22.95 -20.17
CA ARG A 258 -14.90 -23.34 -19.43
C ARG A 258 -15.27 -22.33 -18.33
N ALA A 259 -14.29 -21.53 -17.87
CA ALA A 259 -14.47 -20.43 -16.92
C ALA A 259 -15.17 -19.20 -17.52
N SER A 260 -14.93 -18.95 -18.81
CA SER A 260 -15.37 -17.78 -19.59
C SER A 260 -16.71 -17.98 -20.31
#